data_AF-B1FQE0-F1
#
_entry.id   AF-B1FQE0-F1
#
_cell.length_a   1.000
_cell.length_b   1.000
_cell.length_c   1.000
_cell.angle_alpha   90.00
_cell.angle_beta   90.00
_cell.angle_gamma   90.00
#
_symmetry.space_group_name_H-M   'P 1'
#
loop_
_entity.id
_entity.type
_entity.pdbx_description
1 polymer ?
#
loop_
_entity_poly.entity_id
_entity_poly.type
_entity_poly.pdbx_seq_one_letter_code
_entity_poly.pdbx_strand_id
1 'polypeptide(L)'
;MVGAVVWGIASGVGARWLLGFATARLVAFLRSRHGQALGLEGFFALALIMLSYGVALAVHGYGFLAVFAAGVAMRRVEHRTSGRKTSTETISVVDSEDVEATATDPDKAHAFVAESVMGFTAELEHIAEAVLILLIGALVSRYWADMLTWTGVAVVAALLFVIRPAAIQRSR
;
A
#
# COMPACT_ATOMS: atom_id res chain seq x y z
N MET A 1 -20.08 25.90 27.07
CA MET A 1 -20.06 24.44 26.81
C MET A 1 -19.56 24.11 25.39
N VAL A 2 -20.04 24.79 24.34
CA VAL A 2 -19.63 24.53 22.93
C VAL A 2 -18.13 24.81 22.65
N GLY A 3 -17.54 25.84 23.26
CA GLY A 3 -16.12 26.19 23.02
C GLY A 3 -15.10 25.14 23.47
N ALA A 4 -15.35 24.46 24.60
CA ALA A 4 -14.46 23.39 25.08
C ALA A 4 -14.50 22.14 24.20
N VAL A 5 -15.67 21.85 23.60
CA VAL A 5 -15.85 20.72 22.68
C VAL A 5 -15.12 21.00 21.36
N VAL A 6 -15.26 22.20 20.80
CA VAL A 6 -14.54 22.60 19.58
C VAL A 6 -13.03 22.58 19.79
N TRP A 7 -12.56 23.05 20.96
CA TRP A 7 -11.14 23.01 21.32
C TRP A 7 -10.63 21.58 21.53
N GLY A 8 -11.43 20.71 22.15
CA GLY A 8 -11.12 19.29 22.29
C GLY A 8 -10.99 18.57 20.95
N ILE A 9 -11.90 18.85 20.01
CA ILE A 9 -11.86 18.27 18.66
C ILE A 9 -10.64 18.81 17.89
N ALA A 10 -10.40 20.13 17.92
CA ALA A 10 -9.27 20.74 17.23
C ALA A 10 -7.91 20.26 17.75
N SER A 11 -7.76 20.14 19.08
CA SER A 11 -6.53 19.63 19.70
C SER A 11 -6.33 18.14 19.41
N GLY A 12 -7.40 17.33 19.40
CA GLY A 12 -7.34 15.92 19.00
C GLY A 12 -6.93 15.71 17.55
N VAL A 13 -7.47 16.52 16.62
CA VAL A 13 -7.10 16.47 15.19
C VAL A 13 -5.68 16.97 14.96
N GLY A 14 -5.29 18.06 15.62
CA GLY A 14 -3.94 18.62 15.52
C GLY A 14 -2.87 17.68 16.06
N ALA A 15 -3.08 17.09 17.24
CA ALA A 15 -2.17 16.11 17.82
C ALA A 15 -2.01 14.89 16.89
N ARG A 16 -3.11 14.36 16.37
CA ARG A 16 -3.11 13.20 15.47
C ARG A 16 -2.43 13.48 14.13
N TRP A 17 -2.61 14.68 13.57
CA TRP A 17 -1.97 15.10 12.33
C TRP A 17 -0.45 15.24 12.49
N LEU A 18 -0.01 15.87 13.59
CA LEU A 18 1.40 16.10 13.87
C LEU A 18 2.15 14.80 14.14
N LEU A 19 1.51 13.88 14.86
CA LEU A 19 2.05 12.56 15.15
C LEU A 19 2.10 11.67 13.88
N GLY A 20 1.09 11.73 13.01
CA GLY A 20 1.13 11.08 11.69
C GLY A 20 2.21 11.64 10.75
N PHE A 21 2.41 12.97 10.76
CA PHE A 21 3.44 13.64 9.97
C PHE A 21 4.86 13.29 10.45
N ALA A 22 5.07 13.27 11.77
CA ALA A 22 6.34 12.87 12.37
C ALA A 22 6.70 11.41 11.99
N THR A 23 5.73 10.51 12.03
CA THR A 23 5.88 9.12 11.59
C THR A 23 6.31 9.00 10.14
N ALA A 24 5.60 9.68 9.22
CA ALA A 24 5.94 9.66 7.80
C ALA A 24 7.35 10.20 7.54
N ARG A 25 7.77 11.21 8.31
CA ARG A 25 9.10 11.81 8.21
C ARG A 25 10.20 10.91 8.80
N LEU A 26 9.92 10.17 9.87
CA LEU A 26 10.82 9.20 10.47
C LEU A 26 11.06 8.00 9.55
N VAL A 27 10.01 7.49 8.91
CA VAL A 27 10.10 6.40 7.92
C VAL A 27 10.92 6.85 6.70
N ALA A 28 10.66 8.05 6.19
CA ALA A 28 11.44 8.62 5.08
C ALA A 28 12.92 8.84 5.46
N PHE A 29 13.20 9.19 6.71
CA PHE A 29 14.55 9.33 7.24
C PHE A 29 15.27 7.98 7.36
N LEU A 30 14.61 6.95 7.89
CA LEU A 30 15.19 5.60 8.06
C LEU A 30 15.61 4.98 6.73
N ARG A 31 14.82 5.22 5.67
CA ARG A 31 15.11 4.75 4.32
C ARG A 31 16.29 5.45 3.66
N SER A 32 16.52 6.72 3.98
CA SER A 32 17.60 7.51 3.35
C SER A 32 19.00 7.03 3.77
N ARG A 33 19.10 6.23 4.84
CA ARG A 33 20.38 5.82 5.44
C ARG A 33 20.88 4.43 5.04
N HIS A 34 20.04 3.57 4.42
CA HIS A 34 20.37 2.15 4.15
C HIS A 34 20.36 1.77 2.66
N GLY A 35 20.66 2.72 1.76
CA GLY A 35 20.84 2.40 0.35
C GLY A 35 22.15 1.63 0.12
N GLN A 36 22.08 0.30 -0.02
CA GLN A 36 22.94 -0.55 -0.89
C GLN A 36 22.74 -2.05 -0.55
N ALA A 37 22.06 -2.77 -1.46
CA ALA A 37 22.15 -4.22 -1.79
C ALA A 37 20.79 -4.69 -2.33
N LEU A 38 20.61 -4.57 -3.66
CA LEU A 38 19.37 -4.78 -4.39
C LEU A 38 19.13 -6.28 -4.66
N GLY A 39 18.75 -7.02 -3.61
CA GLY A 39 18.19 -8.38 -3.70
C GLY A 39 16.98 -8.60 -2.79
N LEU A 40 16.50 -7.54 -2.09
CA LEU A 40 15.49 -7.61 -1.02
C LEU A 40 14.34 -6.60 -1.21
N GLU A 41 14.10 -6.14 -2.44
CA GLU A 41 13.19 -5.02 -2.73
C GLU A 41 11.76 -5.28 -2.22
N GLY A 42 11.24 -6.51 -2.37
CA GLY A 42 9.92 -6.90 -1.87
C GLY A 42 9.82 -6.95 -0.34
N PHE A 43 10.83 -7.49 0.34
CA PHE A 43 10.90 -7.47 1.81
C PHE A 43 11.04 -6.05 2.35
N PHE A 44 11.81 -5.22 1.67
CA PHE A 44 11.95 -3.82 2.02
C PHE A 44 10.62 -3.09 1.87
N ALA A 45 9.87 -3.33 0.78
CA ALA A 45 8.54 -2.78 0.60
C ALA A 45 7.58 -3.24 1.71
N LEU A 46 7.54 -4.53 2.03
CA LEU A 46 6.67 -5.07 3.08
C LEU A 46 7.06 -4.53 4.48
N ALA A 47 8.35 -4.47 4.78
CA ALA A 47 8.86 -3.89 6.02
C ALA A 47 8.53 -2.39 6.12
N LEU A 48 8.63 -1.65 5.01
CA LEU A 48 8.26 -0.24 4.96
C LEU A 48 6.76 -0.03 5.16
N ILE A 49 5.93 -0.89 4.57
CA ILE A 49 4.47 -0.91 4.78
C ILE A 49 4.17 -1.20 6.25
N MET A 50 4.71 -2.28 6.82
CA MET A 50 4.45 -2.65 8.22
C MET A 50 4.99 -1.63 9.22
N LEU A 51 6.20 -1.13 9.02
CA LEU A 51 6.79 -0.11 9.89
C LEU A 51 5.98 1.19 9.82
N SER A 52 5.64 1.65 8.61
CA SER A 52 4.85 2.87 8.45
C SER A 52 3.45 2.72 9.03
N TYR A 53 2.81 1.57 8.86
CA TYR A 53 1.49 1.28 9.40
C TYR A 53 1.53 1.16 10.93
N GLY A 54 2.50 0.43 11.48
CA GLY A 54 2.68 0.23 12.92
C GLY A 54 2.99 1.51 13.67
N VAL A 55 3.90 2.34 13.15
CA VAL A 55 4.18 3.65 13.76
C VAL A 55 2.94 4.56 13.65
N ALA A 56 2.19 4.51 12.55
CA ALA A 56 0.95 5.27 12.42
C ALA A 56 -0.11 4.83 13.45
N LEU A 57 -0.22 3.54 13.74
CA LEU A 57 -1.09 3.03 14.80
C LEU A 57 -0.62 3.46 16.20
N ALA A 58 0.69 3.41 16.49
CA ALA A 58 1.26 3.82 17.77
C ALA A 58 0.97 5.30 18.10
N VAL A 59 0.78 6.11 17.07
CA VAL A 59 0.50 7.54 17.18
C VAL A 59 -0.99 7.90 16.97
N HIS A 60 -1.87 6.89 16.96
CA HIS A 60 -3.30 7.03 16.67
C HIS A 60 -3.61 7.71 15.33
N GLY A 61 -2.70 7.65 14.36
CA GLY A 61 -2.85 8.20 13.01
C GLY A 61 -3.50 7.22 12.03
N TYR A 62 -3.69 7.67 10.79
CA TYR A 62 -4.22 6.83 9.72
C TYR A 62 -3.10 6.04 9.03
N GLY A 63 -3.04 4.73 9.28
CA GLY A 63 -2.01 3.84 8.74
C GLY A 63 -1.94 3.81 7.21
N PHE A 64 -3.09 3.83 6.53
CA PHE A 64 -3.15 3.88 5.06
C PHE A 64 -2.44 5.12 4.48
N LEU A 65 -2.72 6.31 5.03
CA LEU A 65 -2.09 7.57 4.62
C LEU A 65 -0.59 7.57 4.86
N ALA A 66 -0.13 6.97 5.96
CA ALA A 66 1.29 6.85 6.26
C ALA A 66 2.02 5.96 5.25
N VAL A 67 1.48 4.75 4.97
CA VAL A 67 2.03 3.82 3.98
C VAL A 67 2.06 4.46 2.58
N PHE A 68 0.98 5.14 2.19
CA PHE A 68 0.92 5.86 0.93
C PHE A 68 1.98 6.97 0.83
N ALA A 69 2.13 7.77 1.88
CA ALA A 69 3.15 8.83 1.94
C ALA A 69 4.58 8.25 1.86
N ALA A 70 4.84 7.11 2.51
CA ALA A 70 6.11 6.40 2.42
C ALA A 70 6.39 5.93 0.98
N GLY A 71 5.40 5.36 0.29
CA GLY A 71 5.48 4.97 -1.12
C GLY A 71 5.72 6.15 -2.08
N VAL A 72 5.02 7.28 -1.89
CA VAL A 72 5.24 8.49 -2.71
C VAL A 72 6.63 9.09 -2.46
N ALA A 73 7.09 9.12 -1.21
CA ALA A 73 8.45 9.53 -0.87
C ALA A 73 9.50 8.60 -1.51
N MET A 74 9.19 7.30 -1.62
CA MET A 74 9.99 6.30 -2.34
C MET A 74 10.18 6.66 -3.80
N ARG A 75 9.06 6.83 -4.50
CA ARG A 75 9.02 7.22 -5.91
C ARG A 75 9.74 8.56 -6.16
N ARG A 76 9.63 9.53 -5.25
CA ARG A 76 10.27 10.86 -5.40
C ARG A 76 11.80 10.80 -5.33
N VAL A 77 12.37 9.96 -4.47
CA VAL A 77 13.84 9.81 -4.36
C VAL A 77 14.39 9.07 -5.58
N GLU A 78 13.67 8.07 -6.06
CA GLU A 78 14.01 7.32 -7.26
C GLU A 78 14.04 8.21 -8.51
N HIS A 79 13.03 9.07 -8.68
CA HIS A 79 12.98 10.06 -9.76
C HIS A 79 14.12 11.08 -9.71
N ARG A 80 14.63 11.45 -8.53
CA ARG A 80 15.76 12.39 -8.40
C ARG A 80 17.12 11.76 -8.68
N THR A 81 17.25 10.45 -8.48
CA THR A 81 18.49 9.71 -8.72
C THR A 81 18.57 9.16 -10.16
N SER A 82 17.42 8.85 -10.77
CA SER A 82 17.33 8.35 -12.15
C SER A 82 17.62 9.41 -13.23
N GLY A 83 17.74 10.69 -12.87
CA GLY A 83 18.14 11.78 -13.78
C GLY A 83 19.58 11.72 -14.30
N ARG A 84 20.33 10.61 -14.14
CA ARG A 84 21.71 10.49 -14.65
C ARG A 84 22.05 9.19 -15.38
N LYS A 85 21.10 8.27 -15.62
CA LYS A 85 21.40 7.09 -16.45
C LYS A 85 20.26 6.85 -17.43
N THR A 86 20.53 7.27 -18.66
CA THR A 86 19.83 6.84 -19.87
C THR A 86 19.68 5.32 -19.84
N SER A 87 18.43 4.85 -19.87
CA SER A 87 18.08 3.49 -20.26
C SER A 87 18.59 3.24 -21.69
N THR A 88 19.49 2.27 -21.87
CA THR A 88 19.63 1.38 -23.03
C THR A 88 20.83 0.47 -22.76
N GLU A 89 20.64 -0.58 -21.96
CA GLU A 89 21.34 -1.86 -22.05
C GLU A 89 20.88 -2.73 -20.88
N THR A 90 20.74 -4.03 -21.10
CA THR A 90 20.27 -5.06 -20.13
C THR A 90 18.74 -5.27 -20.07
N ILE A 91 18.07 -5.28 -21.22
CA ILE A 91 17.02 -6.30 -21.45
C ILE A 91 17.66 -7.31 -22.41
N SER A 92 18.53 -8.16 -21.85
CA SER A 92 19.00 -9.37 -22.51
C SER A 92 18.12 -10.49 -22.00
N VAL A 93 17.25 -10.95 -22.89
CA VAL A 93 16.44 -12.17 -22.81
C VAL A 93 17.20 -13.26 -22.07
N VAL A 94 16.68 -13.70 -20.93
CA VAL A 94 17.03 -15.01 -20.36
C VAL A 94 15.91 -15.94 -20.81
N ASP A 95 16.30 -16.80 -21.74
CA ASP A 95 15.54 -17.88 -22.33
C ASP A 95 15.14 -18.89 -21.23
N SER A 96 13.90 -19.36 -21.28
CA SER A 96 13.23 -20.10 -20.21
C SER A 96 13.49 -21.61 -20.24
N GLU A 97 14.64 -22.08 -20.75
CA GLU A 97 14.85 -23.51 -21.06
C GLU A 97 16.15 -24.14 -20.53
N ASP A 98 16.62 -23.80 -19.33
CA ASP A 98 17.58 -24.68 -18.64
C ASP A 98 17.44 -24.64 -17.11
N VAL A 99 16.57 -25.52 -16.61
CA VAL A 99 16.15 -25.61 -15.20
C VAL A 99 17.15 -26.37 -14.31
N GLU A 100 18.25 -26.94 -14.83
CA GLU A 100 18.97 -27.97 -14.05
C GLU A 100 20.50 -27.84 -13.90
N ALA A 101 21.09 -26.66 -14.12
CA ALA A 101 22.53 -26.49 -13.87
C ALA A 101 22.93 -25.08 -13.46
N THR A 102 22.49 -24.54 -12.33
CA THR A 102 23.07 -23.28 -11.82
C THR A 102 22.99 -23.12 -10.30
N ALA A 103 23.82 -23.87 -9.58
CA ALA A 103 23.94 -23.79 -8.12
C ALA A 103 25.22 -23.06 -7.64
N THR A 104 25.92 -22.30 -8.48
CA THR A 104 27.29 -21.82 -8.15
C THR A 104 27.68 -20.44 -8.68
N ASP A 105 26.71 -19.56 -8.97
CA ASP A 105 27.01 -18.18 -9.44
C ASP A 105 26.36 -17.12 -8.51
N PRO A 106 27.16 -16.32 -7.77
CA PRO A 106 26.66 -15.34 -6.78
C PRO A 106 25.67 -14.32 -7.34
N ASP A 107 25.82 -13.92 -8.61
CA ASP A 107 24.97 -12.89 -9.22
C ASP A 107 23.57 -13.42 -9.58
N LYS A 108 23.43 -14.72 -9.87
CA LYS A 108 22.12 -15.36 -10.15
C LYS A 108 21.35 -15.71 -8.87
N ALA A 109 22.05 -15.89 -7.75
CA ALA A 109 21.42 -16.09 -6.45
C ALA A 109 20.55 -14.88 -6.04
N HIS A 110 20.98 -13.66 -6.36
CA HIS A 110 20.22 -12.44 -6.05
C HIS A 110 18.93 -12.34 -6.88
N ALA A 111 18.96 -12.71 -8.16
CA ALA A 111 17.78 -12.73 -9.01
C ALA A 111 16.77 -13.81 -8.57
N PHE A 112 17.24 -15.01 -8.24
CA PHE A 112 16.37 -16.09 -7.75
C PHE A 112 15.68 -15.73 -6.42
N VAL A 113 16.39 -15.08 -5.50
CA VAL A 113 15.82 -14.61 -4.23
C VAL A 113 14.78 -13.51 -4.48
N ALA A 114 15.02 -12.57 -5.40
CA ALA A 114 14.05 -11.53 -5.73
C ALA A 114 12.78 -12.11 -6.37
N GLU A 115 12.92 -13.06 -7.29
CA GLU A 115 11.79 -13.74 -7.94
C GLU A 115 10.96 -14.57 -6.95
N SER A 116 11.62 -15.29 -6.04
CA SER A 116 10.96 -16.05 -4.97
C SER A 116 10.13 -15.14 -4.05
N VAL A 117 10.59 -13.91 -3.80
CA VAL A 117 9.89 -12.93 -2.96
C VAL A 117 8.69 -12.32 -3.67
N MET A 118 8.81 -12.06 -4.97
CA MET A 118 7.68 -11.61 -5.78
C MET A 118 6.58 -12.67 -5.81
N GLY A 119 6.95 -13.94 -5.99
CA GLY A 119 6.02 -15.08 -5.90
C GLY A 119 5.31 -15.17 -4.55
N PHE A 120 6.07 -15.08 -3.44
CA PHE A 120 5.50 -15.09 -2.09
C PHE A 120 4.55 -13.91 -1.83
N THR A 121 4.89 -12.72 -2.31
CA THR A 121 4.03 -11.53 -2.14
C THR A 121 2.70 -11.70 -2.90
N ALA A 122 2.75 -12.24 -4.12
CA ALA A 122 1.54 -12.56 -4.89
C ALA A 122 0.70 -13.64 -4.20
N GLU A 123 1.33 -14.62 -3.57
CA GLU A 123 0.62 -15.64 -2.80
C GLU A 123 -0.08 -15.05 -1.57
N LEU A 124 0.57 -14.10 -0.86
CA LEU A 124 -0.07 -13.35 0.21
C LEU A 124 -1.25 -12.50 -0.28
N GLU A 125 -1.17 -11.92 -1.47
CA GLU A 125 -2.28 -11.17 -2.08
C GLU A 125 -3.48 -12.09 -2.33
N HIS A 126 -3.28 -13.25 -2.92
CA HIS A 126 -4.35 -14.22 -3.15
C HIS A 126 -4.96 -14.74 -1.84
N ILE A 127 -4.14 -15.00 -0.81
CA ILE A 127 -4.65 -15.40 0.51
C ILE A 127 -5.49 -14.27 1.12
N ALA A 128 -5.01 -13.03 1.05
CA ALA A 128 -5.75 -11.88 1.57
C ALA A 128 -7.09 -11.67 0.84
N GLU A 129 -7.11 -11.82 -0.49
CA GLU A 129 -8.33 -11.76 -1.29
C GLU A 129 -9.30 -12.88 -0.92
N ALA A 130 -8.83 -14.12 -0.87
CA ALA A 130 -9.66 -15.27 -0.50
C ALA A 130 -10.27 -15.10 0.90
N VAL A 131 -9.47 -14.67 1.87
CA VAL A 131 -9.95 -14.38 3.23
C VAL A 131 -10.97 -13.25 3.22
N LEU A 132 -10.75 -12.16 2.48
CA LEU A 132 -11.68 -11.04 2.40
C LEU A 132 -13.02 -11.45 1.75
N ILE A 133 -12.97 -12.15 0.61
CA ILE A 133 -14.18 -12.65 -0.07
C ILE A 133 -14.93 -13.61 0.84
N LEU A 134 -14.23 -14.51 1.52
CA LEU A 134 -14.84 -15.45 2.45
C LEU A 134 -15.50 -14.72 3.64
N LEU A 135 -14.83 -13.72 4.23
CA LEU A 135 -15.37 -12.93 5.33
C LEU A 135 -16.60 -12.12 4.90
N ILE A 136 -16.52 -11.43 3.76
CA ILE A 136 -17.63 -10.69 3.19
C ILE A 136 -18.78 -11.64 2.88
N GLY A 137 -18.50 -12.77 2.23
CA GLY A 137 -19.49 -13.79 1.89
C GLY A 137 -20.16 -14.39 3.12
N ALA A 138 -19.41 -14.69 4.18
CA ALA A 138 -19.95 -15.19 5.44
C ALA A 138 -20.85 -14.16 6.13
N LEU A 139 -20.45 -12.88 6.13
CA LEU A 139 -21.23 -11.80 6.71
C LEU A 139 -22.51 -11.54 5.92
N VAL A 140 -22.42 -11.50 4.59
CA VAL A 140 -23.58 -11.35 3.70
C VAL A 140 -24.51 -12.54 3.85
N SER A 141 -24.01 -13.78 3.83
CA SER A 141 -24.82 -14.98 4.01
C SER A 141 -25.64 -14.94 5.31
N ARG A 142 -25.04 -14.46 6.40
CA ARG A 142 -25.72 -14.34 7.69
C ARG A 142 -26.74 -13.21 7.76
N TYR A 143 -26.45 -12.06 7.16
CA TYR A 143 -27.26 -10.83 7.31
C TYR A 143 -27.98 -10.41 6.02
N TRP A 144 -28.13 -11.30 5.04
CA TRP A 144 -28.62 -10.94 3.70
C TRP A 144 -30.01 -10.30 3.74
N ALA A 145 -30.92 -10.84 4.56
CA ALA A 145 -32.29 -10.37 4.69
C ALA A 145 -32.38 -8.98 5.36
N ASP A 146 -31.52 -8.72 6.35
CA ASP A 146 -31.45 -7.42 7.03
C ASP A 146 -30.72 -6.36 6.18
N MET A 147 -29.75 -6.77 5.36
CA MET A 147 -29.06 -5.86 4.44
C MET A 147 -29.91 -5.50 3.22
N LEU A 148 -30.76 -6.41 2.72
CA LEU A 148 -31.60 -6.20 1.54
C LEU A 148 -32.89 -5.45 1.88
N THR A 149 -32.73 -4.26 2.46
CA THR A 149 -33.83 -3.32 2.67
C THR A 149 -34.08 -2.51 1.39
N TRP A 150 -35.33 -2.11 1.18
CA TRP A 150 -35.69 -1.20 0.08
C TRP A 150 -34.89 0.10 0.11
N THR A 151 -34.54 0.59 1.31
CA THR A 151 -33.65 1.74 1.50
C THR A 151 -32.24 1.46 1.00
N GLY A 152 -31.66 0.29 1.29
CA GLY A 152 -30.34 -0.10 0.80
C GLY A 152 -30.28 -0.14 -0.73
N VAL A 153 -31.29 -0.74 -1.36
CA VAL A 153 -31.41 -0.77 -2.83
C VAL A 153 -31.54 0.64 -3.41
N ALA A 154 -32.36 1.50 -2.81
CA ALA A 154 -32.52 2.88 -3.24
C ALA A 154 -31.22 3.70 -3.11
N VAL A 155 -30.45 3.50 -2.03
CA VAL A 155 -29.14 4.16 -1.84
C VAL A 155 -28.14 3.69 -2.89
N VAL A 156 -28.04 2.38 -3.15
CA VAL A 156 -27.16 1.84 -4.19
C VAL A 156 -27.54 2.38 -5.57
N ALA A 157 -28.84 2.40 -5.90
CA ALA A 157 -29.33 2.99 -7.14
C ALA A 157 -28.99 4.49 -7.24
N ALA A 158 -29.17 5.27 -6.16
CA ALA A 158 -28.81 6.67 -6.13
C ALA A 158 -27.29 6.89 -6.31
N LEU A 159 -26.45 6.07 -5.67
CA LEU A 159 -25.00 6.11 -5.85
C LEU A 159 -24.59 5.86 -7.31
N LEU A 160 -25.21 4.87 -7.97
CA LEU A 160 -24.87 4.48 -9.34
C LEU A 160 -25.46 5.41 -10.41
N PHE A 161 -26.69 5.88 -10.24
CA PHE A 161 -27.41 6.66 -11.26
C PHE A 161 -27.38 8.17 -11.04
N VAL A 162 -27.06 8.65 -9.84
CA VAL A 162 -27.02 10.09 -9.54
C VAL A 162 -25.60 10.53 -9.22
N ILE A 163 -24.97 9.91 -8.23
CA ILE A 163 -23.64 10.34 -7.75
C ILE A 163 -22.57 10.05 -8.80
N ARG A 164 -22.56 8.85 -9.38
CA ARG A 164 -21.59 8.47 -10.42
C ARG A 164 -21.62 9.43 -11.62
N PRO A 165 -22.76 9.73 -12.27
CA PRO A 165 -22.77 10.68 -13.38
C PRO A 165 -22.51 12.13 -12.95
N ALA A 166 -22.96 12.55 -11.77
CA ALA A 166 -22.69 13.90 -11.26
C ALA A 166 -21.19 14.14 -11.03
N ALA A 167 -20.46 13.13 -10.55
CA ALA A 167 -19.01 13.20 -10.38
C ALA A 167 -18.27 13.42 -11.71
N ILE A 168 -18.77 12.81 -12.80
CA ILE A 168 -18.18 12.93 -14.14
C ILE A 168 -18.54 14.28 -14.77
N GLN A 169 -19.76 14.78 -14.56
CA GLN A 169 -20.18 16.08 -15.12
C GLN A 169 -19.44 17.26 -14.50
N ARG A 170 -19.01 17.15 -13.23
CA ARG A 170 -18.29 18.22 -12.53
C ARG A 170 -16.79 18.31 -12.84
N SER A 171 -16.23 17.31 -13.54
CA SER A 171 -14.82 17.29 -13.93
C SER A 171 -14.59 17.70 -15.40
N ARG A 172 -15.60 18.27 -16.07
CA ARG A 172 -15.49 18.99 -17.35
C ARG A 172 -15.66 20.47 -17.09
#